data_AF-A0A661RZN9-F1
#
_entry.id   AF-A0A661RZN9-F1
#
_cell.length_a   1.000
_cell.length_b   1.000
_cell.length_c   1.000
_cell.angle_alpha   90.00
_cell.angle_beta   90.00
_cell.angle_gamma   90.00
#
_symmetry.space_group_name_H-M   'P 1'
#
loop_
_entity.id
_entity.type
_entity.pdbx_description
1 polymer ?
#
loop_
_entity_poly.entity_id
_entity_poly.type
_entity_poly.pdbx_seq_one_letter_code
_entity_poly.pdbx_strand_id
1 'polypeptide(L)'
;YAPKEERWGLFYYAGILFAEPMIEALNNVGRDLTRENFVTAMERINGFRGIGPEVSFGPYNKNDIYSRQGTSQTFLVQCLAGGKAKKLTEWMNTN
;
A
#
# COMPACT_ATOMS: atom_id res chain seq x y z
N TYR A 1 -7.68 -17.18 -11.21
CA TYR A 1 -7.58 -18.58 -10.74
C TYR A 1 -6.37 -18.65 -9.82
N ALA A 2 -6.56 -18.92 -8.52
CA ALA A 2 -5.45 -19.19 -7.61
C ALA A 2 -5.29 -20.73 -7.51
N PRO A 3 -4.12 -21.31 -7.82
CA PRO A 3 -3.82 -22.71 -7.56
C PRO A 3 -4.07 -23.04 -6.08
N LYS A 4 -4.60 -24.23 -5.79
CA LYS A 4 -4.94 -24.66 -4.41
C LYS A 4 -3.75 -24.64 -3.44
N GLU A 5 -2.53 -24.76 -3.97
CA GLU A 5 -1.27 -24.73 -3.23
C GLU A 5 -0.75 -23.29 -2.99
N GLU A 6 -1.30 -22.28 -3.66
CA GLU A 6 -0.77 -20.90 -3.63
C GLU A 6 -1.22 -20.16 -2.36
N ARG A 7 -0.35 -20.19 -1.36
CA ARG A 7 -0.57 -19.52 -0.05
C ARG A 7 -0.13 -18.06 -0.01
N TRP A 8 0.69 -17.61 -0.95
CA TRP A 8 1.36 -16.30 -0.93
C TRP A 8 1.15 -15.50 -2.23
N GLY A 9 0.05 -15.75 -2.93
CA GLY A 9 -0.29 -15.02 -4.15
C GLY A 9 -0.56 -13.54 -3.90
N LEU A 10 -0.60 -12.76 -4.99
CA LEU A 10 -0.75 -11.30 -4.98
C LEU A 10 -1.92 -10.80 -4.11
N PHE A 11 -3.03 -11.56 -4.05
CA PHE A 11 -4.19 -11.20 -3.23
C PHE A 11 -3.92 -11.25 -1.73
N TYR A 12 -3.19 -12.26 -1.25
CA TYR A 12 -2.82 -12.34 0.17
C TYR A 12 -1.78 -11.27 0.53
N TYR A 13 -0.84 -11.02 -0.38
CA TYR A 13 0.15 -9.94 -0.25
C TYR A 13 -0.51 -8.55 -0.20
N ALA A 14 -1.55 -8.30 -1.01
CA ALA A 14 -2.27 -7.03 -1.02
C ALA A 14 -2.89 -6.67 0.33
N GLY A 15 -3.42 -7.65 1.07
CA GLY A 15 -3.94 -7.42 2.42
C GLY A 15 -2.88 -6.87 3.37
N ILE A 16 -1.65 -7.40 3.30
CA ILE A 16 -0.53 -6.93 4.11
C ILE A 16 -0.14 -5.51 3.69
N LEU A 17 -0.06 -5.25 2.38
CA LEU A 17 0.25 -3.92 1.84
C LEU A 17 -0.67 -2.81 2.36
N PHE A 18 -1.97 -3.10 2.50
CA PHE A 18 -2.91 -2.12 3.05
C PHE A 18 -2.83 -2.01 4.57
N ALA A 19 -2.56 -3.13 5.25
CA ALA A 19 -2.50 -3.17 6.71
C ALA A 19 -1.27 -2.45 7.29
N GLU A 20 -0.11 -2.54 6.63
CA GLU A 20 1.12 -1.90 7.11
C GLU A 20 0.98 -0.39 7.37
N PRO A 21 0.55 0.46 6.41
CA PRO A 21 0.36 1.89 6.67
C PRO A 21 -0.77 2.17 7.65
N MET A 22 -1.80 1.31 7.72
CA MET A 22 -2.84 1.42 8.74
C MET A 22 -2.26 1.21 10.16
N ILE A 23 -1.40 0.21 10.34
CA ILE A 23 -0.74 -0.07 11.62
C ILE A 23 0.21 1.07 11.98
N GLU A 24 0.95 1.62 11.02
CA GLU A 24 1.78 2.81 11.22
C GLU A 24 0.96 3.98 11.77
N ALA A 25 -0.19 4.28 11.16
CA ALA A 25 -1.07 5.33 11.67
C ALA A 25 -1.61 5.02 13.07
N LEU A 26 -2.01 3.77 13.35
CA LEU A 26 -2.47 3.37 14.68
C LEU A 26 -1.37 3.56 15.75
N ASN A 27 -0.13 3.21 15.44
CA ASN A 27 1.02 3.45 16.32
C ASN A 27 1.24 4.95 16.56
N ASN A 28 1.12 5.76 15.52
CA ASN A 28 1.29 7.22 15.60
C ASN A 28 0.18 7.91 16.41
N VAL A 29 -1.06 7.41 16.38
CA VAL A 29 -2.15 7.91 17.25
C VAL A 29 -1.93 7.48 18.70
N GLY A 30 -1.49 6.25 18.93
CA GLY A 30 -1.33 5.69 20.27
C GLY A 30 -2.66 5.54 21.00
N ARG A 31 -2.70 5.95 22.28
CA ARG A 31 -3.85 5.70 23.17
C ARG A 31 -5.05 6.61 22.91
N ASP A 32 -4.86 7.76 22.26
CA ASP A 32 -5.93 8.71 21.97
C ASP A 32 -6.64 8.35 20.65
N LEU A 33 -7.09 7.10 20.56
CA LEU A 33 -7.65 6.55 19.34
C LEU A 33 -9.11 6.98 19.16
N THR A 34 -9.29 8.00 18.33
CA THR A 34 -10.58 8.39 17.75
C THR A 34 -10.54 8.21 16.23
N ARG A 35 -11.71 8.23 15.59
CA ARG A 35 -11.80 8.15 14.12
C ARG A 35 -11.08 9.34 13.47
N GLU A 36 -11.26 10.53 14.03
CA GLU A 36 -10.68 11.78 13.56
C GLU A 36 -9.16 11.76 13.71
N ASN A 37 -8.66 11.35 14.88
CA ASN A 37 -7.22 11.22 15.13
C ASN A 37 -6.58 10.17 14.22
N PHE A 38 -7.25 9.04 13.99
CA PHE A 38 -6.78 8.03 13.04
C PHE A 38 -6.69 8.56 11.61
N VAL A 39 -7.73 9.26 11.13
CA VAL A 39 -7.69 9.88 9.80
C VAL A 39 -6.55 10.90 9.70
N THR A 40 -6.40 11.77 10.70
CA THR A 40 -5.30 12.74 10.73
C THR A 40 -3.92 12.07 10.78
N ALA A 41 -3.76 10.95 11.47
CA ALA A 41 -2.51 10.20 11.48
C ALA A 41 -2.22 9.54 10.13
N MET A 42 -3.23 8.97 9.47
CA MET A 42 -3.11 8.46 8.11
C MET A 42 -2.65 9.56 7.15
N GLU A 43 -3.28 10.73 7.18
CA GLU A 43 -2.96 11.88 6.33
C GLU A 43 -1.56 12.48 6.58
N ARG A 44 -0.91 12.13 7.69
CA ARG A 44 0.46 12.55 8.04
C ARG A 44 1.53 11.56 7.60
N ILE A 45 1.17 10.36 7.16
CA ILE A 45 2.14 9.40 6.63
C ILE A 45 2.81 10.00 5.41
N ASN A 46 4.13 10.10 5.46
CA ASN A 46 4.96 10.60 4.38
C ASN A 46 6.24 9.77 4.27
N GLY A 47 6.37 9.01 3.18
CA GLY A 47 7.55 8.21 2.91
C GLY A 47 7.60 6.87 3.65
N PHE A 48 6.45 6.32 4.08
CA PHE A 48 6.43 5.02 4.75
C PHE A 48 6.81 3.91 3.77
N ARG A 49 7.77 3.06 4.15
CA ARG A 49 8.25 1.93 3.35
C ARG A 49 8.19 0.64 4.15
N GLY A 50 7.16 -0.16 3.87
CA GLY A 50 7.04 -1.55 4.31
C GLY A 50 7.54 -2.54 3.25
N ILE A 51 6.83 -3.66 3.06
CA ILE A 51 7.15 -4.64 2.01
C ILE A 51 6.72 -4.20 0.60
N GLY A 52 6.04 -3.06 0.51
CA GLY A 52 5.41 -2.53 -0.70
C GLY A 52 6.10 -1.32 -1.33
N PRO A 53 5.33 -0.56 -2.14
CA PRO A 53 5.79 0.74 -2.61
C PRO A 53 5.89 1.73 -1.44
N GLU A 54 6.55 2.85 -1.67
CA GLU A 54 6.49 3.96 -0.72
C GLU A 54 5.08 4.52 -0.65
N VAL A 55 4.65 4.83 0.58
CA VAL A 55 3.32 5.37 0.84
C VAL A 55 3.43 6.75 1.47
N SER A 56 2.77 7.71 0.84
CA SER A 56 2.49 9.04 1.37
C SER A 56 1.01 9.36 1.14
N PHE A 57 0.31 9.75 2.20
CA PHE A 57 -1.06 10.27 2.09
C PHE A 57 -1.04 11.78 2.30
N GLY A 58 -2.10 12.45 1.87
CA GLY A 58 -2.35 13.84 2.17
C GLY A 58 -3.77 14.06 2.69
N PRO A 59 -4.08 15.29 3.15
CA PRO A 59 -5.43 15.65 3.55
C PRO A 59 -6.41 15.48 2.40
N TYR A 60 -7.64 15.02 2.68
CA TYR A 60 -8.67 14.98 1.64
C TYR A 60 -8.86 16.36 0.98
N ASN A 61 -8.70 16.40 -0.34
CA ASN A 61 -8.96 17.58 -1.13
C ASN A 61 -9.89 17.22 -2.29
N LYS A 62 -11.12 17.75 -2.25
CA LYS A 62 -12.14 17.50 -3.28
C LYS A 62 -11.73 17.93 -4.69
N ASN A 63 -10.75 18.81 -4.82
CA ASN A 63 -10.24 19.31 -6.10
C ASN A 63 -8.99 18.57 -6.57
N ASP A 64 -8.47 17.62 -5.78
CA ASP A 64 -7.30 16.82 -6.09
C ASP A 64 -7.63 15.33 -5.91
N ILE A 65 -7.81 14.66 -7.04
CA ILE A 65 -8.13 13.22 -7.09
C ILE A 65 -7.02 12.34 -6.49
N TYR A 66 -5.80 12.87 -6.34
CA TYR A 66 -4.64 12.14 -5.83
C TYR A 66 -4.39 12.36 -4.34
N SER A 67 -5.15 13.26 -3.70
CA SER A 67 -4.93 13.72 -2.32
C SER A 67 -4.79 12.61 -1.26
N ARG A 68 -5.33 11.41 -1.52
CA ARG A 68 -5.19 10.21 -0.68
C ARG A 68 -4.78 8.95 -1.44
N GLN A 69 -4.14 9.08 -2.60
CA GLN A 69 -3.75 7.95 -3.45
C GLN A 69 -2.78 6.99 -2.75
N GLY A 70 -1.89 7.50 -1.90
CA GLY A 70 -0.90 6.71 -1.18
C GLY A 70 0.40 6.53 -1.96
N THR A 71 0.34 6.05 -3.22
CA THR A 71 1.55 5.78 -4.00
C THR A 71 1.37 5.96 -5.49
N SER A 72 2.45 6.38 -6.17
CA SER A 72 2.60 6.40 -7.63
C SER A 72 3.70 5.46 -8.11
N GLN A 73 4.08 4.47 -7.29
CA GLN A 73 5.08 3.47 -7.67
C GLN A 73 4.44 2.22 -8.25
N THR A 74 5.06 1.68 -9.29
CA THR A 74 4.70 0.39 -9.90
C THR A 74 5.94 -0.44 -10.19
N PHE A 75 5.76 -1.75 -10.38
CA PHE A 75 6.80 -2.63 -10.90
C PHE A 75 6.19 -3.56 -11.95
N LEU A 76 7.03 -4.03 -12.87
CA LEU A 76 6.59 -4.90 -13.96
C LEU A 76 6.74 -6.37 -13.59
N VAL A 77 5.74 -7.17 -13.95
CA VAL A 77 5.74 -8.62 -13.80
C VAL A 77 5.47 -9.30 -15.13
N GLN A 78 6.23 -10.37 -15.40
CA GLN A 78 5.96 -11.26 -16.52
C GLN A 78 5.10 -12.43 -16.05
N CYS A 79 4.00 -12.68 -16.75
CA CYS A 79 3.18 -13.88 -16.57
C CYS A 79 3.91 -15.10 -17.14
N LEU A 80 3.99 -16.19 -16.37
CA LEU A 80 4.60 -17.46 -16.75
C LEU A 80 3.56 -18.59 -16.69
N ALA A 81 3.87 -19.72 -17.32
CA ALA A 81 3.03 -20.90 -17.30
C ALA A 81 2.72 -21.39 -15.86
N GLY A 82 1.52 -21.94 -15.67
CA GLY A 82 1.10 -22.52 -14.39
C GLY A 82 0.80 -21.48 -13.30
N GLY A 83 0.42 -20.26 -13.66
CA GLY A 83 0.05 -19.19 -12.71
C GLY A 83 1.24 -18.53 -12.00
N LYS A 84 2.47 -18.79 -12.47
CA LYS A 84 3.69 -18.20 -11.91
C LYS A 84 3.90 -16.78 -12.45
N ALA A 85 4.64 -15.96 -11.71
CA ALA A 85 5.06 -14.65 -12.15
C ALA A 85 6.55 -14.43 -11.87
N LYS A 86 7.20 -13.62 -12.72
CA LYS A 86 8.59 -13.15 -12.52
C LYS A 86 8.60 -11.63 -12.44
N LYS A 87 9.13 -11.07 -11.35
CA LYS A 87 9.40 -9.64 -11.20
C LYS A 87 10.50 -9.23 -12.18
N LEU A 88 10.24 -8.18 -12.97
CA LEU A 88 11.15 -7.69 -14.01
C LEU A 88 11.91 -6.43 -13.60
N THR A 89 11.30 -5.61 -12.74
CA THR A 89 11.85 -4.32 -12.31
C THR A 89 11.67 -4.15 -10.82
N GLU A 90 12.47 -3.27 -10.22
CA GLU A 90 12.14 -2.68 -8.91
C GLU A 90 10.94 -1.74 -9.01
N TRP A 91 10.51 -1.20 -7.85
CA TRP A 91 9.51 -0.14 -7.80
C TRP A 91 10.03 1.10 -8.52
N MET A 92 9.22 1.64 -9.43
CA MET A 92 9.52 2.81 -10.25
C MET A 92 8.38 3.81 -10.12
N ASN A 93 8.70 5.09 -10.07
CA ASN A 93 7.69 6.15 -10.11
C ASN A 93 7.06 6.22 -11.50
N THR A 94 5.75 6.45 -11.57
CA THR A 94 5.01 6.58 -12.84
C THR A 94 4.91 8.01 -13.36
N ASN A 95 5.61 8.95 -12.72
CA ASN A 95 5.51 10.40 -12.94
C ASN A 95 6.87 10.98 -13.33
#